data_AF-A0A662DN39-F1
#
_entry.id   AF-A0A662DN39-F1
#
_cell.length_a   1.000
_cell.length_b   1.000
_cell.length_c   1.000
_cell.angle_alpha   90.00
_cell.angle_beta   90.00
_cell.angle_gamma   90.00
#
_symmetry.space_group_name_H-M   'P 1'
#
loop_
_entity.id
_entity.type
_entity.pdbx_description
1 polymer ?
#
loop_
_entity_poly.entity_id
_entity_poly.type
_entity_poly.pdbx_seq_one_letter_code
_entity_poly.pdbx_strand_id
1 'polypeptide(L)'
;MAIEVRKVVLESVGDASGLASLIDEGVFDADGVIAVVGKTEGNGGVNDFTRIIADQAFRKVLMAKGTRPVEEVDEIPMVWSGGTDGILCPHATIFANVEDDGPVSDEPRLAVGYAMSDVILPGAIGRPAMGAKVAEGVRRAMKAAGIEDPADVHYVQTKTPLLVMDTINDAKKRGHTVYTEDPLESMNVSNGTSGLGIAVALGEIEMPTAEQIGHDLSLYSSVASCSSGVELDQAQTIVVGNVHGAGGRYHIGHDVMNDALDREGVYRAIRDAGLDLPERANSDDLDGKVVNVFVKCEADPTSRLRGRRQVALDDSDVHHHRHIKAAVGGVVANAVDDAAVFVSVAAIHQGPSGGGPVAAIVDLG
;
A
#
# COMPACT_ATOMS: atom_id res chain seq x y z
N MET A 1 -2.68 23.07 3.48
CA MET A 1 -2.58 22.51 2.11
C MET A 1 -3.54 21.37 2.07
N ALA A 2 -4.43 21.37 1.10
CA ALA A 2 -5.28 20.21 0.84
C ALA A 2 -4.50 19.16 0.05
N ILE A 3 -5.00 17.93 0.01
CA ILE A 3 -4.47 16.87 -0.83
C ILE A 3 -5.28 16.80 -2.11
N GLU A 4 -4.60 16.89 -3.25
CA GLU A 4 -5.11 16.45 -4.54
C GLU A 4 -4.64 15.02 -4.79
N VAL A 5 -5.56 14.12 -5.14
CA VAL A 5 -5.24 12.73 -5.47
C VAL A 5 -5.73 12.37 -6.86
N ARG A 6 -4.83 11.83 -7.68
CA ARG A 6 -5.14 11.43 -9.06
C ARG A 6 -4.65 10.04 -9.36
N LYS A 7 -5.50 9.26 -10.04
CA LYS A 7 -5.14 7.97 -10.61
C LYS A 7 -4.84 8.13 -12.10
N VAL A 8 -3.69 7.63 -12.54
CA VAL A 8 -3.28 7.61 -13.94
C VAL A 8 -2.90 6.19 -14.36
N VAL A 9 -3.33 5.78 -15.55
CA VAL A 9 -2.91 4.49 -16.15
C VAL A 9 -1.49 4.62 -16.70
N LEU A 10 -0.76 3.50 -16.69
CA LEU A 10 0.55 3.37 -17.33
C LEU A 10 0.40 2.56 -18.62
N GLU A 11 0.67 3.18 -19.77
CA GLU A 11 0.58 2.54 -21.08
C GLU A 11 1.82 1.69 -21.43
N SER A 12 2.88 1.77 -20.61
CA SER A 12 4.07 0.92 -20.70
C SER A 12 4.86 0.91 -19.39
N VAL A 13 5.82 -0.01 -19.25
CA VAL A 13 6.69 -0.16 -18.05
C VAL A 13 7.37 1.12 -17.56
N GLY A 14 7.62 2.09 -18.44
CA GLY A 14 8.29 3.35 -18.13
C GLY A 14 7.44 4.57 -18.49
N ASP A 15 6.13 4.40 -18.60
CA ASP A 15 5.22 5.50 -18.86
C ASP A 15 5.02 6.34 -17.59
N ALA A 16 5.21 7.65 -17.73
CA ALA A 16 4.86 8.66 -16.73
C ALA A 16 4.13 9.86 -17.39
N SER A 17 3.57 9.64 -18.59
CA SER A 17 2.91 10.69 -19.37
C SER A 17 1.64 11.21 -18.70
N GLY A 18 0.90 10.36 -17.97
CA GLY A 18 -0.24 10.79 -17.15
C GLY A 18 0.16 11.79 -16.06
N LEU A 19 1.24 11.50 -15.30
CA LEU A 19 1.80 12.46 -14.33
C LEU A 19 2.23 13.76 -15.01
N ALA A 20 2.95 13.66 -16.13
CA ALA A 20 3.41 14.82 -16.88
C ALA A 20 2.23 15.70 -17.35
N SER A 21 1.15 15.09 -17.82
CA SER A 21 -0.04 15.79 -18.32
C SER A 21 -0.77 16.50 -17.19
N LEU A 22 -0.95 15.86 -16.03
CA LEU A 22 -1.56 16.50 -14.85
C LEU A 22 -0.80 17.76 -14.40
N ILE A 23 0.53 17.73 -14.47
CA ILE A 23 1.37 18.89 -14.15
C ILE A 23 1.24 19.96 -15.25
N ASP A 24 1.28 19.58 -16.52
CA ASP A 24 1.16 20.52 -17.65
C ASP A 24 -0.21 21.20 -17.72
N GLU A 25 -1.26 20.51 -17.29
CA GLU A 25 -2.62 21.03 -17.17
C GLU A 25 -2.84 21.88 -15.92
N GLY A 26 -1.86 21.94 -15.01
CA GLY A 26 -1.96 22.70 -13.77
C GLY A 26 -2.91 22.09 -12.73
N VAL A 27 -3.15 20.78 -12.78
CA VAL A 27 -3.93 20.07 -11.75
C VAL A 27 -3.21 20.14 -10.40
N PHE A 28 -1.89 20.01 -10.41
CA PHE A 28 -0.99 20.28 -9.29
C PHE A 28 0.42 20.56 -9.80
N ASP A 29 1.23 21.23 -8.99
CA ASP A 29 2.64 21.44 -9.30
C ASP A 29 3.46 20.17 -9.08
N ALA A 30 4.54 20.00 -9.86
CA ALA A 30 5.50 18.91 -9.65
C ALA A 30 6.09 18.93 -8.23
N ASP A 31 6.38 20.13 -7.72
CA ASP A 31 6.86 20.36 -6.35
C ASP A 31 5.75 20.21 -5.29
N GLY A 32 4.50 19.98 -5.70
CA GLY A 32 3.41 19.60 -4.81
C GLY A 32 3.36 18.11 -4.54
N VAL A 33 3.94 17.26 -5.40
CA VAL A 33 3.87 15.79 -5.26
C VAL A 33 4.62 15.33 -4.01
N ILE A 34 3.95 14.55 -3.17
CA ILE A 34 4.47 14.07 -1.88
C ILE A 34 4.49 12.55 -1.74
N ALA A 35 3.71 11.81 -2.54
CA ALA A 35 3.75 10.37 -2.55
C ALA A 35 3.19 9.79 -3.86
N VAL A 36 3.67 8.60 -4.23
CA VAL A 36 3.11 7.80 -5.32
C VAL A 36 2.92 6.36 -4.86
N VAL A 37 1.75 5.78 -5.15
CA VAL A 37 1.46 4.37 -4.89
C VAL A 37 0.96 3.74 -6.19
N GLY A 38 1.68 2.76 -6.73
CA GLY A 38 1.44 2.27 -8.07
C GLY A 38 1.53 0.76 -8.26
N LYS A 39 0.92 0.30 -9.35
CA LYS A 39 0.90 -1.07 -9.86
C LYS A 39 1.73 -1.16 -11.14
N THR A 40 2.73 -2.05 -11.14
CA THR A 40 3.59 -2.29 -12.30
C THR A 40 3.41 -3.70 -12.85
N GLU A 41 3.64 -3.89 -14.15
CA GLU A 41 3.26 -5.09 -14.91
C GLU A 41 4.24 -6.27 -14.84
N GLY A 42 5.27 -6.18 -14.01
CA GLY A 42 6.19 -7.31 -13.81
C GLY A 42 5.54 -8.47 -13.06
N ASN A 43 6.33 -9.44 -12.62
CA ASN A 43 5.79 -10.65 -11.98
C ASN A 43 5.40 -10.45 -10.50
N GLY A 44 5.71 -9.29 -9.89
CA GLY A 44 5.45 -9.00 -8.49
C GLY A 44 6.29 -9.80 -7.49
N GLY A 45 7.34 -10.48 -7.95
CA GLY A 45 8.27 -11.26 -7.14
C GLY A 45 9.59 -10.53 -6.84
N VAL A 46 10.63 -11.31 -6.54
CA VAL A 46 11.96 -10.77 -6.18
C VAL A 46 12.60 -10.06 -7.37
N ASN A 47 12.62 -10.68 -8.55
CA ASN A 47 13.28 -10.18 -9.77
C ASN A 47 12.37 -9.30 -10.65
N ASP A 48 11.43 -8.58 -10.05
CA ASP A 48 10.59 -7.64 -10.79
C ASP A 48 11.28 -6.27 -10.92
N PHE A 49 11.83 -6.01 -12.10
CA PHE A 49 12.52 -4.75 -12.42
C PHE A 49 11.57 -3.65 -12.93
N THR A 50 10.30 -3.95 -13.19
CA THR A 50 9.32 -2.94 -13.65
C THR A 50 9.10 -1.85 -12.59
N ARG A 51 9.24 -2.21 -11.31
CA ARG A 51 9.21 -1.29 -10.17
C ARG A 51 10.24 -0.16 -10.31
N ILE A 52 11.49 -0.52 -10.63
CA ILE A 52 12.59 0.45 -10.78
C ILE A 52 12.39 1.31 -12.04
N ILE A 53 11.89 0.71 -13.13
CA ILE A 53 11.65 1.44 -14.39
C ILE A 53 10.56 2.51 -14.18
N ALA A 54 9.45 2.16 -13.51
CA ALA A 54 8.38 3.09 -13.19
C ALA A 54 8.86 4.21 -12.24
N ASP A 55 9.60 3.84 -11.18
CA ASP A 55 10.18 4.79 -10.23
C ASP A 55 11.06 5.84 -10.95
N GLN A 56 12.01 5.39 -11.78
CA GLN A 56 12.89 6.27 -12.55
C GLN A 56 12.11 7.15 -13.53
N ALA A 57 11.07 6.62 -14.17
CA ALA A 57 10.23 7.38 -15.09
C ALA A 57 9.49 8.52 -14.37
N PHE A 58 8.87 8.25 -13.22
CA PHE A 58 8.16 9.24 -12.43
C PHE A 58 9.11 10.29 -11.85
N ARG A 59 10.23 9.89 -11.24
CA ARG A 59 11.25 10.82 -10.74
C ARG A 59 11.78 11.73 -11.84
N LYS A 60 12.00 11.20 -13.05
CA LYS A 60 12.45 12.01 -14.21
C LYS A 60 11.44 13.10 -14.58
N VAL A 61 10.14 12.82 -14.52
CA VAL A 61 9.10 13.84 -14.76
C VAL A 61 9.14 14.91 -13.66
N LEU A 62 9.21 14.52 -12.39
CA LEU A 62 9.27 15.47 -11.27
C LEU A 62 10.52 16.36 -11.35
N MET A 63 11.70 15.80 -11.61
CA MET A 63 12.94 16.58 -11.80
C MET A 63 12.88 17.51 -13.02
N ALA A 64 12.20 17.11 -14.09
CA ALA A 64 12.13 17.91 -15.31
C ALA A 64 11.11 19.06 -15.22
N LYS A 65 10.08 18.92 -14.39
CA LYS A 65 8.96 19.88 -14.28
C LYS A 65 8.93 20.66 -12.96
N GLY A 66 9.65 20.20 -11.94
CA GLY A 66 9.76 20.84 -10.64
C GLY A 66 11.05 21.63 -10.45
N THR A 67 11.20 22.18 -9.25
CA THR A 67 12.38 22.93 -8.82
C THR A 67 13.11 22.28 -7.64
N ARG A 68 12.54 21.24 -7.03
CA ARG A 68 13.20 20.46 -5.97
C ARG A 68 14.57 19.93 -6.43
N PRO A 69 15.61 20.00 -5.58
CA PRO A 69 16.86 19.28 -5.78
C PRO A 69 16.63 17.78 -5.99
N VAL A 70 17.54 17.11 -6.70
CA VAL A 70 17.45 15.67 -6.97
C VAL A 70 17.31 14.88 -5.67
N GLU A 71 18.05 15.28 -4.64
CA GLU A 71 18.05 14.63 -3.33
C GLU A 71 16.66 14.71 -2.65
N GLU A 72 15.95 15.83 -2.79
CA GLU A 72 14.58 15.97 -2.26
C GLU A 72 13.56 15.19 -3.09
N VAL A 73 13.77 15.08 -4.40
CA VAL A 73 12.93 14.20 -5.25
C VAL A 73 13.15 12.74 -4.86
N ASP A 74 14.39 12.33 -4.58
CA ASP A 74 14.76 10.98 -4.15
C ASP A 74 14.10 10.57 -2.82
N GLU A 75 13.83 11.54 -1.93
CA GLU A 75 13.13 11.32 -0.67
C GLU A 75 11.60 11.13 -0.82
N ILE A 76 11.01 11.42 -1.99
CA ILE A 76 9.58 11.19 -2.23
C ILE A 76 9.30 9.68 -2.18
N PRO A 77 8.42 9.22 -1.28
CA PRO A 77 8.03 7.81 -1.23
C PRO A 77 7.24 7.43 -2.48
N MET A 78 7.80 6.48 -3.25
CA MET A 78 7.17 5.91 -4.44
C MET A 78 7.07 4.39 -4.29
N VAL A 79 5.88 3.91 -3.98
CA VAL A 79 5.65 2.52 -3.64
C VAL A 79 5.08 1.77 -4.85
N TRP A 80 5.94 0.98 -5.49
CA TRP A 80 5.57 0.16 -6.65
C TRP A 80 5.31 -1.29 -6.25
N SER A 81 4.04 -1.71 -6.36
CA SER A 81 3.60 -3.09 -6.16
C SER A 81 3.46 -3.79 -7.51
N GLY A 82 4.46 -4.58 -7.87
CA GLY A 82 4.48 -5.34 -9.12
C GLY A 82 3.40 -6.43 -9.20
N GLY A 83 3.22 -7.01 -10.39
CA GLY A 83 2.18 -8.00 -10.68
C GLY A 83 0.84 -7.34 -10.95
N THR A 84 0.42 -7.32 -12.20
CA THR A 84 -0.92 -6.96 -12.65
C THR A 84 -1.59 -8.17 -13.29
N ASP A 85 -1.67 -9.25 -12.52
CA ASP A 85 -2.23 -10.52 -12.94
C ASP A 85 -3.73 -10.44 -13.28
N GLY A 86 -4.17 -11.26 -14.23
CA GLY A 86 -5.57 -11.31 -14.65
C GLY A 86 -5.94 -10.07 -15.45
N ILE A 87 -6.91 -9.31 -14.93
CA ILE A 87 -7.45 -8.11 -15.59
C ILE A 87 -6.93 -6.80 -14.98
N LEU A 88 -6.02 -6.85 -14.01
CA LEU A 88 -5.50 -5.66 -13.36
C LEU A 88 -4.77 -4.75 -14.37
N CYS A 89 -5.04 -3.45 -14.29
CA CYS A 89 -4.42 -2.44 -15.13
C CYS A 89 -3.23 -1.77 -14.40
N PRO A 90 -2.04 -1.68 -15.04
CA PRO A 90 -0.93 -0.87 -14.51
C PRO A 90 -1.34 0.60 -14.35
N HIS A 91 -1.14 1.17 -13.17
CA HIS A 91 -1.55 2.54 -12.85
C HIS A 91 -0.76 3.08 -11.66
N ALA A 92 -0.82 4.39 -11.44
CA ALA A 92 -0.27 5.08 -10.29
C ALA A 92 -1.32 5.99 -9.66
N THR A 93 -1.38 6.00 -8.33
CA THR A 93 -2.09 7.01 -7.56
C THR A 93 -1.08 8.01 -7.02
N ILE A 94 -1.28 9.27 -7.37
CA ILE A 94 -0.38 10.38 -7.06
C ILE A 94 -1.07 11.23 -6.00
N PHE A 95 -0.32 11.58 -4.95
CA PHE A 95 -0.77 12.49 -3.89
C PHE A 95 0.07 13.77 -3.97
N ALA A 96 -0.60 14.90 -4.09
CA ALA A 96 0.03 16.21 -4.15
C ALA A 96 -0.60 17.18 -3.15
N ASN A 97 0.23 18.00 -2.50
CA ASN A 97 -0.23 19.16 -1.77
C ASN A 97 -0.65 20.25 -2.74
N VAL A 98 -1.85 20.80 -2.54
CA VAL A 98 -2.38 21.94 -3.28
C VAL A 98 -2.83 23.04 -2.33
N GLU A 99 -2.80 24.28 -2.81
CA GLU A 99 -3.47 25.39 -2.10
C GLU A 99 -4.98 25.11 -2.07
N ASP A 100 -5.61 25.37 -0.93
CA ASP A 100 -7.07 25.23 -0.81
C ASP A 100 -7.71 26.61 -0.81
N ASP A 101 -8.28 26.97 -1.96
CA ASP A 101 -9.06 28.20 -2.16
C ASP A 101 -10.56 27.98 -1.83
N GLY A 102 -10.93 26.78 -1.39
CA GLY A 102 -12.29 26.42 -1.00
C GLY A 102 -12.75 27.13 0.28
N PRO A 103 -14.07 27.09 0.58
CA PRO A 103 -14.58 27.58 1.84
C PRO A 103 -13.98 26.77 3.00
N VAL A 104 -13.57 27.47 4.05
CA VAL A 104 -13.10 26.83 5.28
C VAL A 104 -14.18 25.86 5.79
N SER A 105 -13.83 24.59 5.88
CA SER A 105 -14.68 23.52 6.39
C SER A 105 -13.98 22.86 7.57
N ASP A 106 -14.76 22.50 8.59
CA ASP A 106 -14.28 21.70 9.72
C ASP A 106 -14.55 20.20 9.49
N GLU A 107 -15.02 19.82 8.30
CA GLU A 107 -15.16 18.40 7.95
C GLU A 107 -13.78 17.74 7.84
N PRO A 108 -13.67 16.46 8.26
CA PRO A 108 -12.46 15.70 8.04
C PRO A 108 -12.24 15.53 6.53
N ARG A 109 -10.99 15.66 6.09
CA ARG A 109 -10.58 15.48 4.68
C ARG A 109 -9.23 14.79 4.60
N LEU A 110 -8.96 14.22 3.43
CA LEU A 110 -7.78 13.43 3.15
C LEU A 110 -6.50 14.16 3.59
N ALA A 111 -5.72 13.50 4.42
CA ALA A 111 -4.41 13.94 4.85
C ALA A 111 -3.39 12.83 4.59
N VAL A 112 -2.18 13.23 4.18
CA VAL A 112 -1.10 12.30 3.85
C VAL A 112 0.17 12.76 4.55
N GLY A 113 0.83 11.84 5.25
CA GLY A 113 2.14 12.05 5.84
C GLY A 113 3.05 10.88 5.55
N TYR A 114 4.34 11.13 5.52
CA TYR A 114 5.32 10.09 5.22
C TYR A 114 6.56 10.19 6.10
N ALA A 115 7.26 9.07 6.23
CA ALA A 115 8.51 9.00 6.97
C ALA A 115 9.36 7.81 6.51
N MET A 116 10.68 7.98 6.66
CA MET A 116 11.68 6.92 6.53
C MET A 116 12.03 6.37 7.91
N SER A 117 12.00 5.06 8.12
CA SER A 117 12.53 4.45 9.34
C SER A 117 14.05 4.58 9.45
N ASP A 118 14.63 4.28 10.61
CA ASP A 118 16.05 3.92 10.66
C ASP A 118 16.35 2.71 9.77
N VAL A 119 17.61 2.55 9.37
CA VAL A 119 18.09 1.41 8.55
C VAL A 119 17.68 0.07 9.17
N ILE A 120 17.01 -0.78 8.40
CA ILE A 120 16.59 -2.13 8.76
C ILE A 120 17.66 -3.10 8.25
N LEU A 121 18.49 -3.59 9.18
CA LEU A 121 19.50 -4.59 8.86
C LEU A 121 18.86 -5.93 8.47
N PRO A 122 19.54 -6.77 7.65
CA PRO A 122 19.01 -8.08 7.24
C PRO A 122 18.60 -8.97 8.42
N GLY A 123 19.38 -8.94 9.51
CA GLY A 123 19.07 -9.68 10.73
C GLY A 123 17.91 -9.11 11.56
N ALA A 124 17.33 -7.96 11.20
CA ALA A 124 16.13 -7.44 11.85
C ALA A 124 14.84 -7.90 11.16
N ILE A 125 14.90 -8.28 9.89
CA ILE A 125 13.74 -8.73 9.11
C ILE A 125 13.16 -9.99 9.76
N GLY A 126 11.84 -10.00 10.01
CA GLY A 126 11.17 -11.09 10.71
C GLY A 126 11.32 -11.06 12.23
N ARG A 127 11.75 -9.93 12.82
CA ARG A 127 12.02 -9.83 14.26
C ARG A 127 11.42 -8.56 14.86
N PRO A 128 11.17 -8.52 16.19
CA PRO A 128 10.57 -7.35 16.85
C PRO A 128 11.34 -6.04 16.61
N ALA A 129 12.65 -6.11 16.39
CA ALA A 129 13.48 -4.96 16.07
C ALA A 129 13.05 -4.23 14.78
N MET A 130 12.60 -4.96 13.76
CA MET A 130 12.03 -4.34 12.55
C MET A 130 10.66 -3.74 12.85
N GLY A 131 9.80 -4.47 13.56
CA GLY A 131 8.47 -3.97 13.96
C GLY A 131 8.55 -2.65 14.73
N ALA A 132 9.50 -2.50 15.65
CA ALA A 132 9.74 -1.26 16.39
C ALA A 132 10.15 -0.08 15.48
N LYS A 133 11.00 -0.32 14.48
CA LYS A 133 11.42 0.71 13.52
C LYS A 133 10.29 1.16 12.61
N VAL A 134 9.47 0.21 12.16
CA VAL A 134 8.27 0.53 11.39
C VAL A 134 7.28 1.31 12.25
N ALA A 135 7.05 0.89 13.49
CA ALA A 135 6.13 1.59 14.38
C ALA A 135 6.52 3.05 14.61
N GLU A 136 7.81 3.33 14.77
CA GLU A 136 8.32 4.71 14.88
C GLU A 136 8.22 5.49 13.56
N GLY A 137 8.41 4.83 12.42
CA GLY A 137 8.13 5.42 11.10
C GLY A 137 6.67 5.86 10.98
N VAL A 138 5.73 5.01 11.36
CA VAL A 138 4.29 5.30 11.31
C VAL A 138 3.93 6.47 12.20
N ARG A 139 4.40 6.52 13.46
CA ARG A 139 4.12 7.67 14.36
C ARG A 139 4.66 9.00 13.80
N ARG A 140 5.83 8.98 13.19
CA ARG A 140 6.39 10.17 12.51
C ARG A 140 5.57 10.57 11.28
N ALA A 141 5.11 9.60 10.49
CA ALA A 141 4.26 9.85 9.34
C ALA A 141 2.88 10.39 9.75
N MET A 142 2.26 9.86 10.82
CA MET A 142 1.01 10.41 11.39
C MET A 142 1.20 11.86 11.83
N LYS A 143 2.27 12.16 12.56
CA LYS A 143 2.60 13.54 12.96
C LYS A 143 2.80 14.45 11.75
N ALA A 144 3.46 13.97 10.70
CA ALA A 144 3.64 14.72 9.46
C ALA A 144 2.31 14.97 8.72
N ALA A 145 1.35 14.03 8.82
CA ALA A 145 0.00 14.18 8.29
C ALA A 145 -0.89 15.10 9.14
N GLY A 146 -0.48 15.45 10.36
CA GLY A 146 -1.34 16.15 11.33
C GLY A 146 -2.42 15.26 11.97
N ILE A 147 -2.25 13.93 11.93
CA ILE A 147 -3.18 12.97 12.52
C ILE A 147 -2.75 12.68 13.96
N GLU A 148 -3.64 12.96 14.92
CA GLU A 148 -3.41 12.72 16.35
C GLU A 148 -4.06 11.42 16.85
N ASP A 149 -5.27 11.11 16.38
CA ASP A 149 -6.01 9.89 16.73
C ASP A 149 -5.72 8.77 15.72
N PRO A 150 -5.24 7.59 16.15
CA PRO A 150 -5.11 6.42 15.26
C PRO A 150 -6.40 6.02 14.53
N ALA A 151 -7.58 6.35 15.08
CA ALA A 151 -8.86 6.07 14.44
C ALA A 151 -9.06 6.83 13.11
N ASP A 152 -8.37 7.95 12.93
CA ASP A 152 -8.40 8.74 11.70
C ASP A 152 -7.44 8.20 10.62
N VAL A 153 -6.68 7.14 10.90
CA VAL A 153 -5.82 6.45 9.93
C VAL A 153 -6.61 5.33 9.25
N HIS A 154 -6.72 5.37 7.92
CA HIS A 154 -7.47 4.37 7.16
C HIS A 154 -6.58 3.53 6.24
N TYR A 155 -5.34 3.97 5.98
CA TYR A 155 -4.43 3.24 5.11
C TYR A 155 -2.98 3.58 5.42
N VAL A 156 -2.16 2.57 5.67
CA VAL A 156 -0.72 2.72 5.85
C VAL A 156 0.03 1.88 4.83
N GLN A 157 0.52 2.53 3.77
CA GLN A 157 1.34 1.89 2.76
C GLN A 157 2.80 1.92 3.20
N THR A 158 3.46 0.76 3.18
CA THR A 158 4.91 0.69 3.41
C THR A 158 5.65 0.02 2.28
N LYS A 159 6.92 0.41 2.10
CA LYS A 159 7.90 -0.32 1.28
C LYS A 159 9.13 -0.60 2.13
N THR A 160 9.43 -1.88 2.35
CA THR A 160 10.52 -2.34 3.22
C THR A 160 11.55 -3.20 2.47
N PRO A 161 12.77 -3.37 3.00
CA PRO A 161 13.73 -4.32 2.45
C PRO A 161 13.19 -5.76 2.50
N LEU A 162 13.57 -6.56 1.51
CA LEU A 162 13.55 -8.03 1.59
C LEU A 162 14.99 -8.58 1.63
N LEU A 163 15.13 -9.88 1.90
CA LEU A 163 16.43 -10.55 1.86
C LEU A 163 16.75 -11.02 0.45
N VAL A 164 17.91 -10.60 -0.07
CA VAL A 164 18.54 -11.19 -1.26
C VAL A 164 19.79 -11.97 -0.86
N MET A 165 20.26 -12.86 -1.74
CA MET A 165 21.44 -13.69 -1.47
C MET A 165 22.65 -12.88 -1.00
N ASP A 166 22.87 -11.69 -1.55
CA ASP A 166 23.97 -10.81 -1.14
C ASP A 166 23.83 -10.36 0.32
N THR A 167 22.64 -9.89 0.72
CA THR A 167 22.36 -9.47 2.12
C THR A 167 22.38 -10.64 3.10
N ILE A 168 21.94 -11.83 2.68
CA ILE A 168 22.00 -13.06 3.49
C ILE A 168 23.46 -13.45 3.72
N ASN A 169 24.27 -13.47 2.66
CA ASN A 169 25.68 -13.84 2.74
C ASN A 169 26.50 -12.81 3.53
N ASP A 170 26.19 -11.52 3.40
CA ASP A 170 26.80 -10.47 4.22
C ASP A 170 26.48 -10.65 5.71
N ALA A 171 25.21 -10.88 6.06
CA ALA A 171 24.82 -11.15 7.45
C ALA A 171 25.58 -12.35 8.03
N LYS A 172 25.68 -13.45 7.28
CA LYS A 172 26.46 -14.65 7.66
C LYS A 172 27.95 -14.35 7.85
N LYS A 173 28.58 -13.60 6.94
CA LYS A 173 29.98 -13.18 7.05
C LYS A 173 30.25 -12.38 8.32
N ARG A 174 29.28 -11.60 8.77
CA ARG A 174 29.32 -10.82 10.02
C ARG A 174 28.90 -11.63 11.28
N GLY A 175 28.60 -12.92 11.14
CA GLY A 175 28.22 -13.79 12.26
C GLY A 175 26.77 -13.63 12.73
N HIS A 176 25.90 -13.04 11.90
CA HIS A 176 24.48 -12.87 12.20
C HIS A 176 23.62 -13.91 11.47
N THR A 177 22.48 -14.27 12.08
CA THR A 177 21.45 -15.09 11.46
C THR A 177 20.36 -14.22 10.83
N VAL A 178 19.73 -14.75 9.79
CA VAL A 178 18.53 -14.21 9.15
C VAL A 178 17.32 -15.09 9.47
N TYR A 179 16.10 -14.56 9.30
CA TYR A 179 14.87 -15.31 9.56
C TYR A 179 14.68 -16.49 8.60
N THR A 180 14.92 -16.26 7.31
CA THR A 180 14.85 -17.24 6.24
C THR A 180 15.99 -17.02 5.26
N GLU A 181 16.41 -18.09 4.57
CA GLU A 181 17.38 -18.02 3.48
C GLU A 181 16.70 -18.05 2.09
N ASP A 182 15.38 -18.10 2.05
CA ASP A 182 14.57 -18.00 0.83
C ASP A 182 14.21 -16.52 0.59
N PRO A 183 14.71 -15.89 -0.50
CA PRO A 183 14.39 -14.51 -0.83
C PRO A 183 12.90 -14.24 -1.01
N LEU A 184 12.14 -15.18 -1.56
CA LEU A 184 10.72 -15.00 -1.80
C LEU A 184 9.94 -15.06 -0.48
N GLU A 185 10.28 -15.99 0.41
CA GLU A 185 9.67 -16.06 1.74
C GLU A 185 10.03 -14.83 2.60
N SER A 186 11.22 -14.27 2.43
CA SER A 186 11.61 -13.05 3.13
C SER A 186 10.71 -11.85 2.79
N MET A 187 10.09 -11.84 1.60
CA MET A 187 9.11 -10.84 1.20
C MET A 187 7.87 -10.92 2.08
N ASN A 188 7.36 -12.13 2.32
CA ASN A 188 6.20 -12.39 3.19
C ASN A 188 6.48 -11.94 4.62
N VAL A 189 7.63 -12.37 5.14
CA VAL A 189 8.07 -12.07 6.50
C VAL A 189 8.30 -10.58 6.71
N SER A 190 8.93 -9.90 5.75
CA SER A 190 9.15 -8.45 5.81
C SER A 190 7.83 -7.68 5.81
N ASN A 191 6.90 -8.05 4.93
CA ASN A 191 5.58 -7.43 4.87
C ASN A 191 4.79 -7.67 6.16
N GLY A 192 4.75 -8.90 6.67
CA GLY A 192 4.04 -9.23 7.90
C GLY A 192 4.63 -8.56 9.15
N THR A 193 5.96 -8.49 9.24
CA THR A 193 6.63 -7.78 10.34
C THR A 193 6.32 -6.27 10.29
N SER A 194 6.21 -5.72 9.09
CA SER A 194 5.80 -4.31 8.90
C SER A 194 4.34 -4.09 9.30
N GLY A 195 3.45 -5.01 8.93
CA GLY A 195 2.04 -4.99 9.34
C GLY A 195 1.87 -4.99 10.86
N LEU A 196 2.65 -5.81 11.57
CA LEU A 196 2.68 -5.80 13.03
C LEU A 196 3.26 -4.50 13.60
N GLY A 197 4.29 -3.92 12.96
CA GLY A 197 4.82 -2.61 13.36
C GLY A 197 3.78 -1.50 13.23
N ILE A 198 2.96 -1.52 12.17
CA ILE A 198 1.83 -0.60 11.97
C ILE A 198 0.78 -0.82 13.07
N ALA A 199 0.39 -2.07 13.33
CA ALA A 199 -0.57 -2.41 14.38
C ALA A 199 -0.13 -1.88 15.76
N VAL A 200 1.16 -2.00 16.09
CA VAL A 200 1.76 -1.47 17.32
C VAL A 200 1.76 0.07 17.36
N ALA A 201 1.97 0.74 16.22
CA ALA A 201 1.95 2.20 16.16
C ALA A 201 0.56 2.76 16.43
N LEU A 202 -0.46 2.10 15.90
CA LEU A 202 -1.86 2.50 15.99
C LEU A 202 -2.57 1.97 17.24
N GLY A 203 -1.88 1.18 18.06
CA GLY A 203 -2.44 0.64 19.32
C GLY A 203 -3.42 -0.52 19.11
N GLU A 204 -3.43 -1.15 17.94
CA GLU A 204 -4.25 -2.33 17.63
C GLU A 204 -3.77 -3.57 18.38
N ILE A 205 -2.45 -3.68 18.61
CA ILE A 205 -1.81 -4.78 19.36
C ILE A 205 -0.66 -4.27 20.24
N GLU A 206 -0.26 -5.09 21.21
CA GLU A 206 1.02 -4.93 21.90
C GLU A 206 2.19 -5.43 21.04
N MET A 207 3.43 -5.05 21.38
CA MET A 207 4.62 -5.50 20.66
C MET A 207 4.72 -7.04 20.70
N PRO A 208 4.70 -7.74 19.54
CA PRO A 208 4.72 -9.20 19.50
C PRO A 208 6.10 -9.77 19.86
N THR A 209 6.13 -11.00 20.36
CA THR A 209 7.38 -11.75 20.51
C THR A 209 7.88 -12.25 19.16
N ALA A 210 9.14 -12.70 19.11
CA ALA A 210 9.73 -13.22 17.88
C ALA A 210 8.99 -14.46 17.36
N GLU A 211 8.44 -15.28 18.26
CA GLU A 211 7.73 -16.52 17.96
C GLU A 211 6.31 -16.29 17.42
N GLN A 212 5.74 -15.10 17.62
CA GLN A 212 4.43 -14.74 17.10
C GLN A 212 4.49 -14.21 15.67
N ILE A 213 5.59 -13.58 15.27
CA ILE A 213 5.79 -13.01 13.93
C ILE A 213 5.79 -14.14 12.90
N GLY A 214 4.90 -14.05 11.91
CA GLY A 214 4.68 -15.05 10.86
C GLY A 214 3.85 -16.26 11.29
N HIS A 215 3.37 -16.32 12.54
CA HIS A 215 2.79 -17.53 13.12
C HIS A 215 1.45 -17.30 13.82
N ASP A 216 1.36 -16.29 14.69
CA ASP A 216 0.11 -15.94 15.39
C ASP A 216 -0.74 -15.03 14.49
N LEU A 217 -1.54 -15.66 13.62
CA LEU A 217 -2.38 -14.97 12.65
C LEU A 217 -3.61 -14.28 13.28
N SER A 218 -3.77 -14.34 14.60
CA SER A 218 -4.75 -13.51 15.31
C SER A 218 -4.28 -12.06 15.47
N LEU A 219 -2.97 -11.81 15.34
CA LEU A 219 -2.37 -10.48 15.38
C LEU A 219 -2.32 -9.89 13.97
N TYR A 220 -2.95 -8.75 13.76
CA TYR A 220 -2.88 -8.03 12.49
C TYR A 220 -3.23 -6.55 12.66
N SER A 221 -2.89 -5.76 11.65
CA SER A 221 -3.44 -4.41 11.47
C SER A 221 -4.59 -4.43 10.47
N SER A 222 -5.61 -3.62 10.71
CA SER A 222 -6.79 -3.46 9.85
C SER A 222 -6.57 -2.47 8.70
N VAL A 223 -5.45 -1.72 8.72
CA VAL A 223 -5.14 -0.64 7.74
C VAL A 223 -3.78 -0.80 7.07
N ALA A 224 -2.98 -1.80 7.48
CA ALA A 224 -1.65 -2.01 6.92
C ALA A 224 -1.69 -2.58 5.50
N SER A 225 -0.96 -1.92 4.59
CA SER A 225 -0.63 -2.44 3.26
C SER A 225 0.86 -2.42 3.07
N CYS A 226 1.51 -3.55 3.29
CA CYS A 226 2.96 -3.65 3.25
C CYS A 226 3.42 -4.28 1.94
N SER A 227 4.44 -3.68 1.34
CA SER A 227 5.17 -4.21 0.20
C SER A 227 6.66 -4.24 0.55
N SER A 228 7.42 -5.09 -0.11
CA SER A 228 8.86 -5.10 0.01
C SER A 228 9.54 -5.15 -1.35
N GLY A 229 10.81 -4.77 -1.37
CA GLY A 229 11.61 -4.61 -2.56
C GLY A 229 13.11 -4.69 -2.25
N VAL A 230 13.90 -4.77 -3.31
CA VAL A 230 15.36 -4.87 -3.25
C VAL A 230 16.04 -3.51 -3.21
N GLU A 231 15.29 -2.44 -3.48
CA GLU A 231 15.76 -1.08 -3.72
C GLU A 231 16.03 -0.25 -2.45
N LEU A 232 15.67 -0.72 -1.25
CA LEU A 232 15.72 0.05 0.00
C LEU A 232 16.35 -0.74 1.14
N ASP A 233 16.95 -0.04 2.10
CA ASP A 233 17.39 -0.58 3.40
C ASP A 233 16.66 0.06 4.60
N GLN A 234 15.65 0.90 4.34
CA GLN A 234 14.78 1.55 5.31
C GLN A 234 13.31 1.24 4.96
N ALA A 235 12.39 1.42 5.90
CA ALA A 235 10.96 1.42 5.61
C ALA A 235 10.53 2.81 5.15
N GLN A 236 10.10 2.92 3.90
CA GLN A 236 9.28 4.03 3.41
C GLN A 236 7.86 3.83 3.92
N THR A 237 7.31 4.82 4.62
CA THR A 237 5.96 4.76 5.18
C THR A 237 5.14 5.94 4.67
N ILE A 238 3.95 5.65 4.14
CA ILE A 238 2.93 6.63 3.79
C ILE A 238 1.71 6.32 4.66
N VAL A 239 1.31 7.27 5.51
CA VAL A 239 0.08 7.23 6.29
C VAL A 239 -0.94 8.10 5.58
N VAL A 240 -2.12 7.53 5.36
CA VAL A 240 -3.27 8.20 4.74
C VAL A 240 -4.46 8.08 5.69
N GLY A 241 -5.05 9.23 5.98
CA GLY A 241 -6.16 9.35 6.92
C GLY A 241 -6.98 10.59 6.65
N ASN A 242 -7.79 11.01 7.61
CA ASN A 242 -8.56 12.24 7.51
C ASN A 242 -8.24 13.19 8.65
N VAL A 243 -8.13 14.49 8.37
CA VAL A 243 -7.88 15.53 9.39
C VAL A 243 -8.92 16.62 9.25
N HIS A 244 -9.49 17.02 10.39
CA HIS A 244 -10.41 18.16 10.47
C HIS A 244 -9.71 19.46 10.03
N GLY A 245 -10.34 20.20 9.12
CA GLY A 245 -9.78 21.44 8.61
C GLY A 245 -8.59 21.29 7.65
N ALA A 246 -8.28 20.08 7.18
CA ALA A 246 -7.26 19.85 6.15
C ALA A 246 -7.62 20.49 4.79
N GLY A 247 -8.92 20.64 4.53
CA GLY A 247 -9.43 21.21 3.29
C GLY A 247 -9.47 20.21 2.14
N GLY A 248 -9.92 20.66 0.97
CA GLY A 248 -10.06 19.84 -0.23
C GLY A 248 -11.31 18.95 -0.28
N ARG A 249 -11.34 18.07 -1.29
CA ARG A 249 -12.55 17.34 -1.71
C ARG A 249 -12.51 15.83 -1.50
N TYR A 250 -11.36 15.28 -1.14
CA TYR A 250 -11.20 13.84 -0.98
C TYR A 250 -11.35 13.39 0.46
N HIS A 251 -11.83 12.17 0.63
CA HIS A 251 -11.94 11.49 1.92
C HIS A 251 -11.54 10.03 1.76
N ILE A 252 -10.91 9.44 2.76
CA ILE A 252 -10.54 8.02 2.78
C ILE A 252 -11.37 7.27 3.81
N GLY A 253 -11.73 6.03 3.49
CA GLY A 253 -12.33 5.08 4.43
C GLY A 253 -11.69 3.72 4.28
N HIS A 254 -11.94 2.83 5.24
CA HIS A 254 -11.47 1.45 5.17
C HIS A 254 -12.45 0.45 5.77
N ASP A 255 -12.24 -0.80 5.42
CA ASP A 255 -12.76 -1.98 6.09
C ASP A 255 -11.73 -3.10 5.88
N VAL A 256 -12.10 -4.34 6.20
CA VAL A 256 -11.28 -5.52 6.03
C VAL A 256 -12.07 -6.56 5.23
N MET A 257 -11.48 -7.06 4.15
CA MET A 257 -12.00 -8.23 3.46
C MET A 257 -11.71 -9.48 4.30
N ASN A 258 -12.76 -10.21 4.68
CA ASN A 258 -12.61 -11.42 5.50
C ASN A 258 -12.08 -12.61 4.71
N ASP A 259 -12.30 -12.63 3.39
CA ASP A 259 -11.75 -13.60 2.47
C ASP A 259 -11.66 -13.01 1.05
N ALA A 260 -11.05 -13.76 0.14
CA ALA A 260 -10.86 -13.38 -1.26
C ALA A 260 -12.16 -13.10 -2.06
N LEU A 261 -13.34 -13.42 -1.52
CA LEU A 261 -14.65 -13.17 -2.15
C LEU A 261 -15.47 -12.11 -1.41
N ASP A 262 -14.93 -11.44 -0.39
CA ASP A 262 -15.64 -10.44 0.40
C ASP A 262 -15.77 -9.10 -0.36
N ARG A 263 -16.53 -9.12 -1.46
CA ARG A 263 -16.89 -7.92 -2.23
C ARG A 263 -17.58 -6.87 -1.35
N GLU A 264 -18.37 -7.30 -0.36
CA GLU A 264 -19.05 -6.37 0.53
C GLU A 264 -18.06 -5.56 1.37
N GLY A 265 -16.89 -6.10 1.70
CA GLY A 265 -15.80 -5.34 2.34
C GLY A 265 -15.39 -4.10 1.53
N VAL A 266 -15.38 -4.19 0.20
CA VAL A 266 -15.10 -3.05 -0.69
C VAL A 266 -16.16 -1.96 -0.52
N TYR A 267 -17.45 -2.32 -0.53
CA TYR A 267 -18.52 -1.34 -0.34
C TYR A 267 -18.59 -0.80 1.08
N ARG A 268 -18.22 -1.58 2.11
CA ARG A 268 -18.12 -1.05 3.47
C ARG A 268 -17.01 0.02 3.56
N ALA A 269 -15.84 -0.22 2.97
CA ALA A 269 -14.78 0.78 2.89
C ALA A 269 -15.20 2.05 2.13
N ILE A 270 -15.96 1.91 1.04
CA ILE A 270 -16.47 3.06 0.27
C ILE A 270 -17.51 3.86 1.08
N ARG A 271 -18.37 3.18 1.86
CA ARG A 271 -19.31 3.86 2.77
C ARG A 271 -18.59 4.56 3.91
N ASP A 272 -17.59 3.92 4.50
CA ASP A 272 -16.71 4.53 5.50
C ASP A 272 -15.99 5.77 4.94
N ALA A 273 -15.66 5.76 3.65
CA ALA A 273 -15.06 6.89 2.96
C ALA A 273 -16.05 8.06 2.73
N GLY A 274 -17.34 7.88 3.02
CA GLY A 274 -18.35 8.95 3.02
C GLY A 274 -19.35 8.90 1.87
N LEU A 275 -19.34 7.88 1.00
CA LEU A 275 -20.40 7.72 0.00
C LEU A 275 -21.63 7.05 0.61
N ASP A 276 -22.78 7.72 0.52
CA ASP A 276 -24.07 7.15 0.87
C ASP A 276 -24.51 6.16 -0.22
N LEU A 277 -24.43 4.86 0.09
CA LEU A 277 -24.73 3.77 -0.84
C LEU A 277 -25.85 2.90 -0.29
N PRO A 278 -26.75 2.38 -1.15
CA PRO A 278 -27.80 1.46 -0.71
C PRO A 278 -27.19 0.18 -0.09
N GLU A 279 -27.99 -0.55 0.70
CA GLU A 279 -27.55 -1.78 1.37
C GLU A 279 -26.92 -2.80 0.40
N ARG A 280 -27.48 -2.91 -0.81
CA ARG A 280 -26.97 -3.75 -1.90
C ARG A 280 -26.44 -2.89 -3.04
N ALA A 281 -25.34 -2.21 -2.76
CA ALA A 281 -24.66 -1.36 -3.73
C ALA A 281 -24.10 -2.17 -4.91
N ASN A 282 -24.00 -1.50 -6.05
CA ASN A 282 -23.32 -1.97 -7.23
C ASN A 282 -22.44 -0.84 -7.80
N SER A 283 -21.67 -1.14 -8.85
CA SER A 283 -20.74 -0.17 -9.44
C SER A 283 -21.43 1.10 -9.96
N ASP A 284 -22.67 1.00 -10.45
CA ASP A 284 -23.42 2.15 -10.98
C ASP A 284 -23.77 3.16 -9.87
N ASP A 285 -23.85 2.70 -8.61
CA ASP A 285 -24.14 3.56 -7.46
C ASP A 285 -22.95 4.47 -7.07
N LEU A 286 -21.75 4.21 -7.62
CA LEU A 286 -20.53 4.95 -7.27
C LEU A 286 -20.43 6.30 -7.98
N ASP A 287 -21.14 6.49 -9.09
CA ASP A 287 -21.25 7.76 -9.84
C ASP A 287 -19.88 8.41 -10.16
N GLY A 288 -18.86 7.58 -10.45
CA GLY A 288 -17.50 8.04 -10.76
C GLY A 288 -16.75 8.69 -9.58
N LYS A 289 -17.27 8.58 -8.35
CA LYS A 289 -16.68 9.23 -7.16
C LYS A 289 -15.56 8.45 -6.50
N VAL A 290 -15.35 7.18 -6.85
CA VAL A 290 -14.24 6.38 -6.31
C VAL A 290 -12.97 6.69 -7.10
N VAL A 291 -11.98 7.31 -6.45
CA VAL A 291 -10.68 7.61 -7.07
C VAL A 291 -9.88 6.32 -7.22
N ASN A 292 -9.71 5.58 -6.12
CA ASN A 292 -9.08 4.27 -6.14
C ASN A 292 -9.46 3.43 -4.92
N VAL A 293 -9.22 2.12 -5.03
CA VAL A 293 -9.34 1.13 -3.95
C VAL A 293 -7.98 0.45 -3.77
N PHE A 294 -7.56 0.31 -2.51
CA PHE A 294 -6.28 -0.28 -2.10
C PHE A 294 -6.52 -1.52 -1.26
N VAL A 295 -6.09 -2.67 -1.75
CA VAL A 295 -6.43 -3.98 -1.16
C VAL A 295 -5.19 -4.81 -0.92
N LYS A 296 -5.16 -5.46 0.24
CA LYS A 296 -4.29 -6.60 0.52
C LYS A 296 -5.04 -7.91 0.38
N CYS A 297 -4.36 -8.94 -0.11
CA CYS A 297 -4.90 -10.28 -0.16
C CYS A 297 -3.82 -11.35 0.00
N GLU A 298 -4.24 -12.54 0.40
CA GLU A 298 -3.39 -13.73 0.43
C GLU A 298 -4.19 -15.00 0.17
N ALA A 299 -3.49 -16.05 -0.25
CA ALA A 299 -4.10 -17.37 -0.27
C ALA A 299 -4.23 -17.84 1.19
N ASP A 300 -5.44 -18.23 1.59
CA ASP A 300 -5.70 -18.77 2.93
C ASP A 300 -4.76 -19.97 3.21
N PRO A 301 -3.99 -19.96 4.31
CA PRO A 301 -3.00 -20.99 4.63
C PRO A 301 -3.62 -22.38 4.87
N THR A 302 -4.94 -22.47 5.08
CA THR A 302 -5.66 -23.75 5.14
C THR A 302 -5.90 -24.36 3.76
N SER A 303 -5.57 -23.65 2.67
CA SER A 303 -5.92 -24.00 1.29
C SER A 303 -7.43 -24.16 1.10
N ARG A 304 -8.26 -23.38 1.81
CA ARG A 304 -9.72 -23.42 1.67
C ARG A 304 -10.30 -22.02 1.57
N LEU A 305 -11.34 -21.88 0.76
CA LEU A 305 -12.12 -20.65 0.63
C LEU A 305 -13.60 -21.03 0.81
N ARG A 306 -14.23 -20.50 1.87
CA ARG A 306 -15.63 -20.80 2.24
C ARG A 306 -15.95 -22.30 2.20
N GLY A 307 -15.07 -23.11 2.75
CA GLY A 307 -15.25 -24.55 2.83
C GLY A 307 -14.87 -25.34 1.56
N ARG A 308 -14.31 -24.70 0.52
CA ARG A 308 -13.89 -25.35 -0.73
C ARG A 308 -12.37 -25.37 -0.87
N ARG A 309 -11.82 -26.55 -1.17
CA ARG A 309 -10.38 -26.75 -1.37
C ARG A 309 -9.86 -25.89 -2.53
N GLN A 310 -8.74 -25.23 -2.29
CA GLN A 310 -7.94 -24.47 -3.25
C GLN A 310 -6.64 -25.24 -3.56
N VAL A 311 -5.98 -24.89 -4.66
CA VAL A 311 -4.73 -25.53 -5.11
C VAL A 311 -3.53 -24.57 -5.17
N ALA A 312 -3.76 -23.26 -5.03
CA ALA A 312 -2.73 -22.25 -5.28
C ALA A 312 -1.47 -22.42 -4.43
N LEU A 313 -1.59 -22.89 -3.17
CA LEU A 313 -0.44 -23.14 -2.28
C LEU A 313 0.36 -24.40 -2.66
N ASP A 314 -0.24 -25.33 -3.39
CA ASP A 314 0.43 -26.55 -3.90
C ASP A 314 0.88 -26.38 -5.37
N ASP A 315 0.59 -25.24 -5.99
CA ASP A 315 0.91 -24.96 -7.39
C ASP A 315 2.40 -24.60 -7.53
N SER A 316 3.13 -25.47 -8.22
CA SER A 316 4.58 -25.31 -8.43
C SER A 316 4.92 -24.48 -9.67
N ASP A 317 3.93 -24.19 -10.52
CA ASP A 317 4.14 -23.49 -11.80
C ASP A 317 3.83 -22.00 -11.63
N VAL A 318 2.73 -21.67 -10.97
CA VAL A 318 2.28 -20.31 -10.73
C VAL A 318 2.21 -20.06 -9.23
N HIS A 319 3.06 -19.16 -8.74
CA HIS A 319 3.09 -18.85 -7.32
C HIS A 319 1.73 -18.38 -6.80
N HIS A 320 1.32 -18.81 -5.60
CA HIS A 320 0.02 -18.48 -4.99
C HIS A 320 -0.26 -16.96 -4.93
N HIS A 321 0.77 -16.13 -4.83
CA HIS A 321 0.69 -14.68 -4.97
C HIS A 321 0.04 -14.24 -6.28
N ARG A 322 0.42 -14.83 -7.42
CA ARG A 322 -0.13 -14.45 -8.72
C ARG A 322 -1.58 -14.92 -8.86
N HIS A 323 -1.89 -16.12 -8.38
CA HIS A 323 -3.26 -16.64 -8.32
C HIS A 323 -4.20 -15.73 -7.55
N ILE A 324 -3.85 -15.43 -6.29
CA ILE A 324 -4.75 -14.67 -5.43
C ILE A 324 -4.86 -13.22 -5.88
N LYS A 325 -3.78 -12.63 -6.40
CA LYS A 325 -3.81 -11.27 -6.95
C LYS A 325 -4.78 -11.17 -8.13
N ALA A 326 -4.74 -12.12 -9.06
CA ALA A 326 -5.67 -12.17 -10.19
C ALA A 326 -7.12 -12.34 -9.71
N ALA A 327 -7.35 -13.25 -8.77
CA ALA A 327 -8.68 -13.56 -8.26
C ALA A 327 -9.32 -12.36 -7.54
N VAL A 328 -8.60 -11.78 -6.56
CA VAL A 328 -9.07 -10.61 -5.82
C VAL A 328 -9.13 -9.37 -6.71
N GLY A 329 -8.18 -9.21 -7.64
CA GLY A 329 -8.23 -8.18 -8.69
C GLY A 329 -9.53 -8.22 -9.47
N GLY A 330 -9.99 -9.40 -9.89
CA GLY A 330 -11.29 -9.57 -10.54
C GLY A 330 -12.48 -9.22 -9.65
N VAL A 331 -12.46 -9.61 -8.37
CA VAL A 331 -13.54 -9.31 -7.41
C VAL A 331 -13.65 -7.80 -7.16
N VAL A 332 -12.52 -7.13 -6.91
CA VAL A 332 -12.48 -5.70 -6.61
C VAL A 332 -12.80 -4.88 -7.85
N ALA A 333 -12.20 -5.20 -9.00
CA ALA A 333 -12.50 -4.52 -10.26
C ALA A 333 -13.98 -4.65 -10.64
N ASN A 334 -14.59 -5.82 -10.43
CA ASN A 334 -16.03 -5.98 -10.64
C ASN A 334 -16.88 -5.15 -9.67
N ALA A 335 -16.41 -4.89 -8.45
CA ALA A 335 -17.15 -4.09 -7.49
C ALA A 335 -17.21 -2.61 -7.88
N VAL A 336 -16.16 -2.09 -8.51
CA VAL A 336 -16.04 -0.66 -8.86
C VAL A 336 -16.08 -0.36 -10.36
N ASP A 337 -16.27 -1.38 -11.20
CA ASP A 337 -16.23 -1.31 -12.67
C ASP A 337 -14.96 -0.65 -13.23
N ASP A 338 -13.82 -0.93 -12.59
CA ASP A 338 -12.52 -0.39 -13.00
C ASP A 338 -11.39 -1.41 -12.73
N ALA A 339 -10.61 -1.71 -13.75
CA ALA A 339 -9.45 -2.59 -13.68
C ALA A 339 -8.21 -1.94 -13.03
N ALA A 340 -8.15 -0.61 -12.98
CA ALA A 340 -7.09 0.16 -12.34
C ALA A 340 -7.37 0.28 -10.83
N VAL A 341 -7.29 -0.86 -10.13
CA VAL A 341 -7.41 -0.96 -8.66
C VAL A 341 -6.12 -1.49 -8.05
N PHE A 342 -5.72 -0.95 -6.90
CA PHE A 342 -4.47 -1.35 -6.27
C PHE A 342 -4.67 -2.64 -5.48
N VAL A 343 -4.27 -3.78 -6.05
CA VAL A 343 -4.27 -5.07 -5.34
C VAL A 343 -2.84 -5.55 -5.10
N SER A 344 -2.51 -5.74 -3.82
CA SER A 344 -1.21 -6.19 -3.34
C SER A 344 -1.34 -7.50 -2.55
N VAL A 345 -0.30 -8.31 -2.56
CA VAL A 345 -0.27 -9.67 -1.99
C VAL A 345 0.70 -9.81 -0.84
N ALA A 346 0.78 -10.98 -0.21
CA ALA A 346 1.55 -11.27 0.99
C ALA A 346 1.00 -10.48 2.19
N ALA A 347 -0.20 -10.86 2.61
CA ALA A 347 -1.04 -10.17 3.58
C ALA A 347 -0.95 -10.73 5.00
N ILE A 348 0.07 -11.53 5.31
CA ILE A 348 0.33 -12.00 6.68
C ILE A 348 0.33 -10.78 7.63
N HIS A 349 -0.44 -10.86 8.73
CA HIS A 349 -0.65 -9.78 9.71
C HIS A 349 -1.23 -8.47 9.17
N GLN A 350 -1.83 -8.50 7.98
CA GLN A 350 -2.52 -7.37 7.36
C GLN A 350 -3.95 -7.85 7.12
N GLY A 351 -4.83 -7.67 8.09
CA GLY A 351 -6.16 -8.27 8.15
C GLY A 351 -6.18 -9.74 8.64
N PRO A 352 -7.36 -10.37 8.69
CA PRO A 352 -7.51 -11.77 9.06
C PRO A 352 -6.86 -12.66 8.01
N SER A 353 -6.46 -13.86 8.43
CA SER A 353 -5.87 -14.84 7.53
C SER A 353 -6.80 -15.19 6.37
N GLY A 354 -6.25 -15.21 5.14
CA GLY A 354 -7.01 -15.40 3.90
C GLY A 354 -7.74 -14.16 3.39
N GLY A 355 -7.67 -13.04 4.13
CA GLY A 355 -8.28 -11.76 3.82
C GLY A 355 -7.26 -10.64 3.63
N GLY A 356 -7.69 -9.41 3.95
CA GLY A 356 -6.80 -8.25 4.05
C GLY A 356 -7.54 -6.91 4.08
N PRO A 357 -6.87 -5.81 4.51
CA PRO A 357 -7.41 -4.47 4.48
C PRO A 357 -7.87 -4.06 3.09
N VAL A 358 -8.94 -3.29 3.06
CA VAL A 358 -9.44 -2.59 1.89
C VAL A 358 -9.70 -1.14 2.26
N ALA A 359 -9.01 -0.21 1.61
CA ALA A 359 -9.24 1.22 1.75
C ALA A 359 -9.77 1.80 0.43
N ALA A 360 -10.63 2.81 0.51
CA ALA A 360 -11.16 3.52 -0.63
C ALA A 360 -10.98 5.02 -0.45
N ILE A 361 -10.49 5.69 -1.49
CA ILE A 361 -10.49 7.16 -1.54
C ILE A 361 -11.61 7.59 -2.48
N VAL A 362 -12.43 8.52 -2.00
CA VAL A 362 -13.58 9.04 -2.72
C VAL A 362 -13.50 10.54 -2.90
N ASP A 363 -14.13 11.03 -3.96
CA ASP A 363 -14.33 12.44 -4.26
C ASP A 363 -15.71 12.89 -3.77
N LEU A 364 -15.73 13.86 -2.85
CA LEU A 364 -16.94 14.42 -2.23
C LEU A 364 -17.28 15.83 -2.75
N GLY A 365 -16.52 16.37 -3.71
CA GLY A 365 -16.70 17.74 -4.24
C GLY A 365 -16.86 17.84 -5.73
#